data_AF-A0AA50UMX1-F1
#
_entry.id   AF-A0AA50UMX1-F1
#
_cell.length_a   1.000
_cell.length_b   1.000
_cell.length_c   1.000
_cell.angle_alpha   90.00
_cell.angle_beta   90.00
_cell.angle_gamma   90.00
#
_symmetry.space_group_name_H-M   'P 1'
#
loop_
_entity.id
_entity.type
_entity.pdbx_description
1 polymer ?
#
loop_
_entity_poly.entity_id
_entity_poly.type
_entity_poly.pdbx_seq_one_letter_code
_entity_poly.pdbx_strand_id
1 'polypeptide(L)'
;NYDLRRLLSGAERLIDHLLIFMEKDPAFLLGAVRCLPLPEKSRESITSAIISACSKIRDLVFAILIAGNQLITLVRMKKYTLHPSDIHLLFNLVRSSESFKTAESWTPICLPKFDAT
;
A
#
# COMPACT_ATOMS: atom_id res chain seq x y z
N ASN A 1 8.50 -27.75 20.60
CA ASN A 1 8.90 -26.35 20.35
C ASN A 1 8.64 -26.07 18.88
N TYR A 2 7.78 -25.10 18.56
CA TYR A 2 7.41 -24.78 17.17
C TYR A 2 8.35 -23.70 16.63
N ASP A 3 9.01 -23.94 15.50
CA ASP A 3 10.04 -23.05 14.95
C ASP A 3 9.48 -22.23 13.77
N LEU A 4 9.22 -20.94 14.01
CA LEU A 4 8.66 -20.00 13.03
C LEU A 4 9.65 -19.58 11.95
N ARG A 5 10.96 -19.78 12.14
CA ARG A 5 11.99 -19.30 11.21
C ARG A 5 11.81 -19.88 9.81
N ARG A 6 11.35 -21.13 9.72
CA ARG A 6 11.08 -21.80 8.44
C ARG A 6 9.90 -21.20 7.69
N LEU A 7 8.88 -20.73 8.41
CA LEU A 7 7.68 -20.11 7.82
C LEU A 7 7.92 -18.67 7.38
N LEU A 8 8.82 -17.98 8.07
CA LEU A 8 9.19 -16.58 7.77
C LEU A 8 10.36 -16.48 6.80
N SER A 9 10.90 -17.62 6.35
CA SER A 9 12.00 -17.63 5.39
C SER A 9 11.56 -16.97 4.08
N GLY A 10 12.34 -16.00 3.60
CA GLY A 10 12.03 -15.17 2.43
C GLY A 10 11.27 -13.86 2.75
N ALA A 11 10.76 -13.68 3.97
CA ALA A 11 10.10 -12.45 4.40
C ALA A 11 11.01 -11.49 5.18
N GLU A 12 12.26 -11.88 5.46
CA GLU A 12 13.18 -11.16 6.34
C GLU A 12 13.38 -9.72 5.88
N ARG A 13 13.65 -9.54 4.57
CA ARG A 13 13.83 -8.20 3.98
C ARG A 13 12.59 -7.31 4.13
N LEU A 14 11.39 -7.88 4.00
CA LEU A 14 10.14 -7.13 4.14
C LEU A 14 9.95 -6.71 5.61
N ILE A 15 10.24 -7.59 6.56
CA ILE A 15 10.12 -7.34 8.00
C ILE A 15 11.16 -6.29 8.43
N ASP A 16 12.41 -6.43 8.01
CA ASP A 16 13.50 -5.49 8.34
C ASP A 16 13.18 -4.07 7.85
N HIS A 17 12.70 -3.94 6.61
CA HIS A 17 12.28 -2.64 6.07
C HIS A 17 11.08 -2.06 6.80
N LEU A 18 10.13 -2.89 7.22
CA LEU A 18 8.97 -2.44 7.98
C LEU A 18 9.40 -1.83 9.31
N LEU A 19 10.32 -2.49 10.03
CA LEU A 19 10.87 -1.99 11.29
C LEU A 19 11.57 -0.63 11.10
N ILE A 20 12.41 -0.51 10.06
CA ILE A 20 13.09 0.76 9.73
C ILE A 20 12.09 1.89 9.42
N PHE A 21 10.96 1.58 8.77
CA PHE A 21 9.95 2.60 8.47
C PHE A 21 9.12 2.99 9.69
N MET A 22 8.76 2.02 10.52
CA MET A 22 8.05 2.27 11.77
C MET A 22 8.84 3.19 12.71
N GLU A 23 10.16 3.07 12.74
CA GLU A 23 11.02 3.94 13.55
C GLU A 23 11.08 5.39 13.03
N LYS A 24 10.95 5.58 11.71
CA LYS A 24 11.20 6.87 11.04
C LYS A 24 9.95 7.66 10.69
N ASP A 25 8.79 7.00 10.63
CA ASP A 25 7.53 7.63 10.20
C ASP A 25 6.51 7.63 11.35
N PRO A 26 6.18 8.80 11.93
CA PRO A 26 5.23 8.89 13.03
C PRO A 26 3.80 8.49 12.61
N ALA A 27 3.51 8.39 11.31
CA ALA A 27 2.22 7.95 10.81
C ALA A 27 1.82 6.56 11.35
N PHE A 28 2.79 5.66 11.57
CA PHE A 28 2.54 4.35 12.17
C PHE A 28 2.01 4.46 13.60
N LEU A 29 2.62 5.32 14.43
CA LEU A 29 2.18 5.56 15.81
C LEU A 29 0.78 6.19 15.86
N LEU A 30 0.51 7.10 14.92
CA LEU A 30 -0.76 7.82 14.84
C LEU A 30 -1.88 7.00 14.18
N GLY A 31 -1.57 5.83 13.63
CA GLY A 31 -2.53 5.06 12.81
C GLY A 31 -3.02 5.86 11.61
N ALA A 32 -2.15 6.67 11.00
CA ALA A 32 -2.48 7.58 9.90
C ALA A 32 -1.68 7.25 8.65
N VAL A 33 -2.04 7.84 7.51
CA VAL A 33 -1.25 7.72 6.26
C VAL A 33 -0.79 9.11 5.84
N ARG A 34 0.51 9.23 5.56
CA ARG A 34 1.07 10.47 5.05
C ARG A 34 0.66 10.68 3.59
N CYS A 35 -0.05 11.76 3.32
CA CYS A 35 -0.41 12.17 1.96
C CYS A 35 0.66 13.10 1.37
N LEU A 36 0.79 13.11 0.04
CA LEU A 36 1.62 14.08 -0.67
C LEU A 36 0.82 15.39 -0.78
N PRO A 37 1.33 16.54 -0.27
CA PRO A 37 0.67 17.83 -0.46
C PRO A 37 0.64 18.18 -1.95
N LEU A 38 -0.56 18.42 -2.48
CA LEU A 38 -0.80 18.76 -3.88
C LEU A 38 -1.97 19.74 -3.97
N PRO A 39 -1.98 20.64 -4.97
CA PRO A 39 -3.16 21.44 -5.28
C PRO A 39 -4.37 20.54 -5.52
N GLU A 40 -5.54 20.96 -5.03
CA GLU A 40 -6.81 20.24 -5.15
C GLU A 40 -7.08 19.82 -6.59
N LYS A 41 -7.02 20.78 -7.52
CA LYS A 41 -7.23 20.56 -8.96
C LYS A 41 -6.33 19.47 -9.56
N SER A 42 -5.07 19.39 -9.12
CA SER A 42 -4.15 18.35 -9.56
C SER A 42 -4.56 16.98 -9.01
N ARG A 43 -4.92 16.90 -7.73
CA ARG A 43 -5.38 15.66 -7.09
C ARG A 43 -6.69 15.16 -7.70
N GLU A 44 -7.62 16.06 -8.00
CA GLU A 44 -8.89 15.75 -8.66
C GLU A 44 -8.69 15.23 -10.08
N SER A 45 -7.81 15.87 -10.85
CA SER A 45 -7.48 15.44 -12.22
C SER A 45 -6.87 14.04 -12.22
N ILE A 46 -5.89 13.79 -11.33
CA ILE A 46 -5.27 12.47 -11.15
C ILE A 46 -6.31 11.42 -10.76
N THR A 47 -7.16 11.73 -9.78
CA THR A 47 -8.19 10.82 -9.28
C THR A 47 -9.20 10.48 -10.37
N SER A 48 -9.65 11.48 -11.15
CA SER A 48 -10.59 11.29 -12.26
C SER A 48 -9.98 10.44 -13.38
N ALA A 49 -8.71 10.66 -13.71
CA ALA A 49 -7.99 9.86 -14.70
C ALA A 49 -7.89 8.39 -14.27
N ILE A 50 -7.57 8.12 -12.99
CA ILE A 50 -7.52 6.77 -12.44
C ILE A 50 -8.90 6.13 -12.48
N ILE A 51 -9.96 6.82 -12.05
CA ILE A 51 -11.34 6.29 -12.11
C ILE A 51 -11.71 5.92 -13.55
N SER A 52 -11.43 6.79 -14.51
CA SER A 52 -11.72 6.54 -15.92
C SER A 52 -10.99 5.29 -16.45
N ALA A 53 -9.69 5.18 -16.20
CA ALA A 53 -8.88 4.03 -16.61
C ALA A 53 -9.34 2.72 -15.94
N CYS A 54 -9.64 2.79 -14.63
CA CYS A 54 -9.99 1.65 -13.81
C CYS A 54 -11.43 1.17 -13.99
N SER A 55 -12.34 2.03 -14.47
CA SER A 55 -13.77 1.70 -14.66
C SER A 55 -14.03 0.48 -15.54
N LYS A 56 -13.07 0.12 -16.40
CA LYS A 56 -13.16 -1.01 -17.33
C LYS A 56 -12.64 -2.33 -16.74
N ILE A 57 -11.97 -2.28 -15.59
CA ILE A 57 -11.36 -3.45 -14.96
C ILE A 57 -12.39 -4.12 -14.04
N ARG A 58 -12.77 -5.34 -14.38
CA ARG A 58 -13.67 -6.14 -13.54
C ARG A 58 -12.97 -6.54 -12.25
N ASP A 59 -13.74 -6.59 -11.16
CA ASP A 59 -13.30 -7.02 -9.83
C ASP A 59 -12.15 -6.19 -9.21
N LEU A 60 -11.94 -4.96 -9.70
CA LEU A 60 -10.99 -4.03 -9.10
C LEU A 60 -11.59 -3.36 -7.86
N VAL A 61 -10.99 -3.65 -6.70
CA VAL A 61 -11.46 -3.13 -5.40
C VAL A 61 -10.82 -1.78 -5.06
N PHE A 62 -9.50 -1.68 -5.27
CA PHE A 62 -8.68 -0.53 -4.92
C PHE A 62 -7.73 -0.18 -6.06
N ALA A 63 -7.50 1.12 -6.28
CA ALA A 63 -6.39 1.63 -7.07
C ALA A 63 -5.67 2.70 -6.24
N ILE A 64 -4.36 2.54 -6.06
CA ILE A 64 -3.56 3.36 -5.15
C ILE A 64 -2.41 3.96 -5.93
N LEU A 65 -2.27 5.28 -5.87
CA LEU A 65 -1.12 5.98 -6.43
C LEU A 65 -0.27 6.57 -5.31
N ILE A 66 1.02 6.27 -5.36
CA ILE A 66 2.00 6.66 -4.36
C ILE A 66 3.21 7.32 -5.01
N ALA A 67 3.82 8.27 -4.31
CA ALA A 67 5.12 8.83 -4.67
C ALA A 67 5.92 9.11 -3.40
N GLY A 68 7.19 8.72 -3.36
CA GLY A 68 8.09 9.05 -2.24
C GLY A 68 7.59 8.62 -0.85
N ASN A 69 6.95 7.45 -0.74
CA ASN A 69 6.31 6.99 0.52
C ASN A 69 5.21 7.95 1.02
N GLN A 70 4.47 8.55 0.09
CA GLN A 70 3.32 9.39 0.37
C GLN A 70 2.17 9.01 -0.55
N LEU A 71 0.95 9.01 0.00
CA LEU A 71 -0.26 8.74 -0.74
C LEU A 71 -0.64 9.95 -1.60
N ILE A 72 -0.78 9.73 -2.92
CA ILE A 72 -1.36 10.73 -3.83
C ILE A 72 -2.87 10.58 -3.85
N THR A 73 -3.37 9.37 -4.14
CA THR A 73 -4.81 9.11 -4.11
C THR A 73 -5.10 7.62 -3.90
N LEU A 74 -6.27 7.34 -3.31
CA LEU A 74 -6.82 6.00 -3.11
C LEU A 74 -8.23 6.01 -3.70
N VAL A 75 -8.39 5.37 -4.86
CA VAL A 75 -9.68 5.10 -5.46
C VAL A 75 -10.15 3.73 -4.99
N ARG A 76 -11.42 3.62 -4.61
CA ARG A 76 -11.98 2.37 -4.06
C ARG A 76 -13.46 2.25 -4.38
N MET A 77 -13.98 1.03 -4.38
CA MET A 77 -15.44 0.85 -4.33
C MET A 77 -15.97 1.30 -2.96
N LYS A 78 -17.12 1.99 -2.94
CA LYS A 78 -17.66 2.63 -1.73
C LYS A 78 -17.85 1.68 -0.54
N LYS A 79 -18.18 0.42 -0.79
CA LYS A 79 -18.39 -0.60 0.25
C LYS A 79 -17.11 -1.03 0.99
N TYR A 80 -15.95 -0.76 0.41
CA TYR A 80 -14.67 -1.20 0.95
C TYR A 80 -13.89 -0.03 1.51
N THR A 81 -13.24 -0.27 2.64
CA THR A 81 -12.30 0.64 3.28
C THR A 81 -10.98 -0.08 3.45
N LEU A 82 -9.89 0.68 3.47
CA LEU A 82 -8.56 0.15 3.67
C LEU A 82 -7.96 0.82 4.91
N HIS A 83 -7.57 0.01 5.89
CA HIS A 83 -7.04 0.52 7.14
C HIS A 83 -5.62 1.08 6.93
N PRO A 84 -5.21 2.13 7.66
CA PRO A 84 -3.86 2.71 7.56
C PRO A 84 -2.73 1.68 7.71
N SER A 85 -2.85 0.70 8.61
CA SER A 85 -1.88 -0.40 8.74
C SER A 85 -1.68 -1.18 7.44
N ASP A 86 -2.77 -1.45 6.71
CA ASP A 86 -2.74 -2.23 5.47
C ASP A 86 -2.13 -1.39 4.33
N ILE A 87 -2.35 -0.07 4.35
CA ILE A 87 -1.68 0.87 3.44
C ILE A 87 -0.17 0.88 3.70
N HIS A 88 0.26 0.85 4.97
CA HIS A 88 1.68 0.77 5.29
C HIS A 88 2.32 -0.55 4.81
N LEU A 89 1.61 -1.67 4.88
CA LEU A 89 2.10 -2.94 4.33
C LEU A 89 2.29 -2.85 2.80
N LEU A 90 1.37 -2.21 2.09
CA LEU A 90 1.50 -1.98 0.64
C LEU A 90 2.69 -1.09 0.32
N PHE A 91 2.89 0.00 1.07
CA PHE A 91 4.04 0.89 0.89
C PHE A 91 5.35 0.15 1.14
N ASN A 92 5.38 -0.65 2.21
CA ASN A 92 6.53 -1.44 2.58
C ASN A 92 6.88 -2.46 1.51
N LEU A 93 5.88 -3.16 0.95
CA LEU A 93 6.07 -4.11 -0.14
C LEU A 93 6.67 -3.45 -1.38
N VAL A 94 6.07 -2.35 -1.87
CA VAL A 94 6.56 -1.67 -3.07
C VAL A 94 7.99 -1.15 -2.88
N ARG A 95 8.34 -0.68 -1.69
CA ARG A 95 9.68 -0.13 -1.42
C ARG A 95 10.74 -1.20 -1.21
N SER A 96 10.37 -2.31 -0.58
CA SER A 96 11.27 -3.42 -0.26
C SER A 96 11.61 -4.25 -1.49
N SER A 97 10.73 -4.30 -2.47
CA SER A 97 10.83 -5.18 -3.64
C SER A 97 11.21 -4.40 -4.91
N GLU A 98 12.36 -4.75 -5.50
CA GLU A 98 12.91 -4.02 -6.66
C GLU A 98 12.09 -4.22 -7.94
N SER A 99 11.47 -5.39 -8.10
CA SER A 99 10.61 -5.71 -9.26
C SER A 99 9.46 -4.72 -9.46
N PHE A 100 8.88 -4.21 -8.37
CA PHE A 100 7.79 -3.22 -8.42
C PHE A 100 8.24 -1.81 -8.83
N LYS A 101 9.56 -1.55 -8.90
CA LYS A 101 10.10 -0.23 -9.27
C LYS A 101 10.47 -0.15 -10.74
N THR A 102 10.83 -1.28 -11.34
CA THR A 102 11.39 -1.33 -12.70
C THR A 102 10.42 -1.89 -13.73
N ALA A 103 9.38 -2.60 -13.29
CA ALA A 103 8.42 -3.24 -14.19
C ALA A 103 7.01 -3.30 -13.58
N GLU A 104 6.02 -3.48 -14.45
CA GLU A 104 4.69 -3.90 -14.03
C GLU A 104 4.80 -5.30 -13.41
N SER A 105 4.34 -5.44 -12.17
CA SER A 105 4.51 -6.67 -11.39
C SER A 105 3.20 -7.01 -10.68
N TRP A 106 2.91 -8.31 -10.60
CA TRP A 106 1.80 -8.86 -9.83
C TRP A 106 2.33 -9.73 -8.69
N THR A 107 1.75 -9.58 -7.50
CA THR A 107 2.04 -10.45 -6.35
C THR A 107 0.80 -10.62 -5.49
N PRO A 108 0.59 -11.80 -4.89
CA PRO A 108 -0.33 -11.93 -3.77
C PRO A 108 0.18 -11.12 -2.57
N ILE A 109 -0.74 -10.55 -1.80
CA ILE A 109 -0.47 -9.87 -0.53
C ILE A 109 -1.62 -10.10 0.44
N CYS A 110 -1.30 -10.31 1.71
CA CYS A 110 -2.30 -10.38 2.78
C CYS A 110 -2.50 -9.01 3.41
N LEU A 111 -3.76 -8.57 3.52
CA LEU A 111 -4.16 -7.30 4.13
C LEU A 111 -5.01 -7.59 5.38
N PRO A 112 -4.40 -7.69 6.57
CA PRO A 112 -5.00 -8.31 7.74
C PRO A 112 -6.18 -7.54 8.34
N LYS A 113 -6.36 -6.25 8.03
CA LYS A 113 -7.56 -5.49 8.44
C LYS A 113 -8.65 -5.48 7.38
N PHE A 114 -8.28 -5.63 6.12
CA PHE A 114 -9.23 -5.77 5.02
C PHE A 114 -9.88 -7.16 4.98
N ASP A 115 -9.07 -8.21 5.14
CA ASP A 115 -9.52 -9.60 5.19
C ASP A 115 -8.89 -10.27 6.42
N ALA A 116 -9.59 -10.14 7.56
CA ALA A 116 -9.12 -10.59 8.87
C ALA A 116 -9.51 -12.05 9.19
N THR A 117 -9.96 -12.79 8.19
CA THR A 117 -10.65 -14.08 8.32
C THR A 117 -9.70 -15.24 8.54
#